data_AF-A0AAE9DIB1-F1
#
_entry.id   AF-A0AAE9DIB1-F1
#
_cell.length_a   1.000
_cell.length_b   1.000
_cell.length_c   1.000
_cell.angle_alpha   90.00
_cell.angle_beta   90.00
_cell.angle_gamma   90.00
#
_symmetry.space_group_name_H-M   'P 1'
#
loop_
_entity.id
_entity.type
_entity.pdbx_description
1 polymer ?
#
loop_
_entity_poly.entity_id
_entity_poly.type
_entity_poly.pdbx_seq_one_letter_code
_entity_poly.pdbx_strand_id
1 'polypeptide(L)' 'MDREKNVGYIACRVCSEDFQTNINYLSEPIDVYSDWVDACEQANNA' A
#
# COMPACT_ATOMS: atom_id res chain seq x y z
N MET A 1 9.05 3.53 0.79
CA MET A 1 9.32 2.37 -0.08
C MET A 1 10.64 1.76 0.31
N ASP A 2 10.65 0.46 0.55
CA ASP A 2 11.86 -0.34 0.72
C ASP A 2 12.11 -1.10 -0.59
N ARG A 3 12.97 -0.54 -1.45
CA ARG A 3 13.29 -1.11 -2.77
C ARG A 3 14.20 -2.34 -2.67
N GLU A 4 14.99 -2.46 -1.60
CA GLU A 4 15.84 -3.63 -1.38
C GLU A 4 14.98 -4.86 -1.06
N LYS A 5 13.91 -4.65 -0.28
CA LYS A 5 12.94 -5.70 0.06
C LYS A 5 11.79 -5.83 -0.93
N ASN A 6 11.69 -4.96 -1.92
CA ASN A 6 10.53 -4.86 -2.82
C ASN A 6 9.21 -4.66 -2.06
N VAL A 7 9.21 -3.85 -1.00
CA VAL A 7 8.04 -3.57 -0.17
C VAL A 7 7.65 -2.08 -0.21
N GLY A 8 6.39 -1.82 -0.55
CA GLY A 8 5.71 -0.56 -0.35
C GLY A 8 5.09 -0.52 1.04
N TYR A 9 5.21 0.61 1.74
CA TYR A 9 4.59 0.84 3.05
C TYR A 9 3.88 2.20 3.01
N ILE A 10 2.66 2.23 3.54
CA ILE A 10 1.87 3.46 3.73
C ILE A 10 1.24 3.44 5.12
N ALA A 11 1.14 4.62 5.73
CA ALA A 11 0.49 4.79 7.03
C ALA A 11 -0.37 6.05 7.03
N CYS A 12 -1.56 5.94 7.59
CA CYS A 12 -2.47 7.06 7.77
C CYS A 12 -2.08 7.87 9.01
N ARG A 13 -1.86 9.18 8.84
CA ARG A 13 -1.50 10.08 9.95
C ARG A 13 -2.67 10.46 10.86
N VAL A 14 -3.90 10.04 10.53
CA VAL A 14 -5.11 10.39 11.26
C VAL A 14 -5.59 9.22 12.12
N CYS A 15 -5.80 8.05 11.51
CA CYS A 15 -6.29 6.86 12.21
C CYS A 15 -5.18 5.88 12.64
N SER A 16 -3.92 6.13 12.26
CA SER A 16 -2.77 5.26 12.53
C SER A 16 -2.84 3.86 11.90
N GLU A 17 -3.71 3.67 10.90
CA GLU A 17 -3.74 2.45 10.09
C GLU A 17 -2.51 2.36 9.19
N ASP A 18 -2.00 1.15 8.95
CA ASP A 18 -0.86 0.91 8.07
C ASP A 18 -1.10 -0.24 7.09
N PHE A 19 -0.44 -0.16 5.94
CA PHE A 19 -0.58 -1.13 4.87
C PHE A 19 0.74 -1.38 4.16
N GLN A 20 0.95 -2.64 3.74
CA GLN A 20 2.12 -3.09 3.03
C GLN A 20 1.73 -3.89 1.79
N THR A 21 2.41 -3.62 0.68
CA THR A 21 2.23 -4.32 -0.60
C THR A 21 3.59 -4.57 -1.25
N ASN A 22 3.65 -5.55 -2.16
CA ASN A 22 4.86 -5.81 -2.94
C ASN A 22 4.98 -4.76 -4.05
N ILE A 23 6.19 -4.24 -4.26
CA ILE A 23 6.49 -3.27 -5.32
C ILE A 23 7.52 -3.83 -6.30
N ASN A 24 7.55 -3.31 -7.52
CA ASN A 24 8.58 -3.59 -8.51
C ASN A 24 9.36 -2.31 -8.84
N TYR A 25 10.29 -2.38 -9.80
CA TYR A 25 11.15 -1.24 -10.16
C TYR A 25 10.39 -0.08 -10.85
N LEU A 26 9.26 -0.38 -11.48
CA LEU A 26 8.37 0.61 -12.11
C LEU A 26 7.37 1.20 -11.13
N SER A 27 7.16 0.54 -9.98
CA SER A 27 6.16 0.99 -9.00
C SER A 27 6.49 2.38 -8.44
N GLU A 28 5.49 3.22 -8.34
CA GLU A 28 5.51 4.57 -7.79
C GLU A 28 4.67 4.65 -6.49
N PRO A 29 4.84 5.70 -5.66
CA PRO A 29 4.11 5.81 -4.40
C PRO A 29 2.59 5.82 -4.57
N ILE A 30 2.11 6.28 -5.73
CA ILE A 30 0.70 6.27 -6.09
C ILE A 30 0.17 4.84 -6.29
N ASP A 31 1.00 3.90 -6.75
CA ASP A 31 0.59 2.51 -6.92
C ASP A 31 0.33 1.87 -5.55
N VAL A 32 1.20 2.11 -4.56
CA VAL A 32 1.03 1.63 -3.18
C VAL A 32 -0.24 2.20 -2.54
N TYR A 33 -0.58 3.45 -2.85
CA TYR A 33 -1.83 4.06 -2.38
C TYR A 33 -3.05 3.41 -3.04
N SER A 34 -3.00 3.17 -4.35
CA SER A 34 -4.10 2.53 -5.10
C SER A 34 -4.34 1.11 -4.61
N ASP A 35 -3.27 0.32 -4.41
CA ASP A 35 -3.32 -1.03 -3.83
C ASP A 35 -4.00 -1.02 -2.45
N TRP A 36 -3.73 0.00 -1.62
CA TRP A 36 -4.35 0.12 -0.31
C TRP A 36 -5.86 0.38 -0.40
N VAL A 37 -6.29 1.22 -1.34
CA VAL A 37 -7.72 1.49 -1.59
C VAL A 37 -8.42 0.22 -2.06
N ASP A 38 -7.86 -0.48 -3.05
CA ASP A 38 -8.43 -1.73 -3.57
C ASP A 38 -8.53 -2.81 -2.48
N ALA A 39 -7.50 -2.93 -1.62
CA ALA A 39 -7.52 -3.86 -0.49
C ALA A 39 -8.60 -3.50 0.54
N CYS A 40 -8.83 -2.21 0.82
CA CYS A 40 -9.90 -1.76 1.69
C CYS A 40 -11.29 -2.08 1.09
N GLU A 41 -11.48 -1.84 -0.20
CA GLU A 41 -12.74 -2.19 -0.89
C GLU A 41 -13.00 -3.68 -0.86
N GLN A 42 -11.98 -4.50 -1.10
CA GLN A 42 -12.09 -5.96 -1.04
C GLN A 42 -12.45 -6.45 0.36
N ALA A 43 -11.83 -5.89 1.40
CA ALA A 43 -12.12 -6.26 2.79
C ALA A 43 -13.53 -5.86 3.24
N ASN A 44 -14.06 -4.74 2.72
CA ASN A 44 -15.39 -4.25 3.08
C ASN A 44 -16.53 -4.93 2.30
N ASN A 45 -16.25 -5.47 1.11
CA ASN A 45 -17.23 -6.13 0.26
C ASN A 45 -17.18 -7.67 0.37
N ALA A 46 -16.45 -8.22 1.34
CA ALA A 46 -16.31 -9.67 1.61
C ALA A 46 -17.37 -10.20 2.58
#